data_AF-A0A522E603-F1
#
_entry.id   AF-A0A522E603-F1
#
_cell.length_a   1.000
_cell.length_b   1.000
_cell.length_c   1.000
_cell.angle_alpha   90.00
_cell.angle_beta   90.00
_cell.angle_gamma   90.00
#
_symmetry.space_group_name_H-M   'P 1'
#
loop_
_entity.id
_entity.type
_entity.pdbx_description
1 polymer ?
#
loop_
_entity_poly.entity_id
_entity_poly.type
_entity_poly.pdbx_seq_one_letter_code
_entity_poly.pdbx_strand_id
1 'polypeptide(L)'
;RVTEAEAFLSQKMTEICRQLNFENELKPGKLRFTIDDFVFYYHFQEKEKIVLSEMGSGSNWLACHLSLFLALLHLNCKEKTSSIPTFLFIDQPSQVYFPTRYGELEDDSQETKDDNIKQVRNIFRVIIKALKNIEKECGFLPQIVVMEHADEEEFKDYVKARWTKDGEKLI
;
A
#
# COMPACT_ATOMS: atom_id res chain seq x y z
N ARG A 1 23.09 -2.81 11.49
CA ARG A 1 21.96 -1.96 11.95
C ARG A 1 21.27 -1.28 10.77
N VAL A 2 21.80 -0.19 10.17
CA VAL A 2 21.13 0.49 9.03
C VAL A 2 21.00 -0.42 7.80
N THR A 3 22.10 -1.03 7.35
CA THR A 3 22.08 -1.94 6.18
C THR A 3 21.16 -3.15 6.36
N GLU A 4 21.03 -3.67 7.59
CA GLU A 4 20.12 -4.78 7.90
C GLU A 4 18.66 -4.32 7.82
N ALA A 5 18.36 -3.12 8.32
CA ALA A 5 17.04 -2.51 8.23
C ALA A 5 16.67 -2.22 6.76
N GLU A 6 17.59 -1.67 5.96
CA GLU A 6 17.36 -1.43 4.53
C GLU A 6 17.19 -2.74 3.74
N ALA A 7 17.94 -3.79 4.06
CA ALA A 7 17.76 -5.11 3.48
C ALA A 7 16.39 -5.69 3.83
N PHE A 8 15.98 -5.56 5.09
CA PHE A 8 14.66 -5.98 5.57
C PHE A 8 13.53 -5.21 4.88
N LEU A 9 13.63 -3.88 4.79
CA LEU A 9 12.67 -3.04 4.08
C LEU A 9 12.60 -3.43 2.62
N SER A 10 13.74 -3.57 1.94
CA SER A 10 13.79 -3.99 0.55
C SER A 10 13.09 -5.33 0.31
N GLN A 11 13.34 -6.31 1.18
CA GLN A 11 12.66 -7.60 1.13
C GLN A 11 11.14 -7.44 1.30
N LYS A 12 10.68 -6.85 2.41
CA LYS A 12 9.25 -6.73 2.72
C LYS A 12 8.50 -5.88 1.70
N MET A 13 9.07 -4.74 1.30
CA MET A 13 8.49 -3.90 0.25
C MET A 13 8.32 -4.68 -1.06
N THR A 14 9.35 -5.40 -1.50
CA THR A 14 9.27 -6.18 -2.75
C THR A 14 8.27 -7.33 -2.67
N GLU A 15 8.17 -8.01 -1.53
CA GLU A 15 7.18 -9.06 -1.28
C GLU A 15 5.73 -8.52 -1.30
N ILE A 16 5.51 -7.33 -0.74
CA ILE A 16 4.20 -6.66 -0.71
C ILE A 16 3.83 -6.16 -2.12
N CYS A 17 4.75 -5.45 -2.79
CA CYS A 17 4.51 -4.86 -4.12
C CYS A 17 4.13 -5.92 -5.17
N ARG A 18 4.73 -7.13 -5.10
CA ARG A 18 4.38 -8.24 -6.00
C ARG A 18 2.92 -8.69 -5.93
N GLN A 19 2.21 -8.33 -4.87
CA GLN A 19 0.82 -8.66 -4.66
C GLN A 19 -0.12 -7.52 -5.07
N LEU A 20 0.41 -6.33 -5.38
CA LEU A 20 -0.36 -5.16 -5.78
C LEU A 20 -0.36 -5.00 -7.30
N ASN A 21 -1.24 -4.14 -7.81
CA ASN A 21 -1.22 -3.76 -9.22
C ASN A 21 0.08 -3.01 -9.50
N PHE A 22 0.90 -3.58 -10.36
CA PHE A 22 2.17 -2.99 -10.74
C PHE A 22 2.48 -3.46 -12.15
N GLU A 23 2.90 -2.53 -13.01
CA GLU A 23 3.10 -2.76 -14.44
C GLU A 23 4.04 -3.95 -14.71
N ASN A 24 3.68 -4.77 -15.69
CA ASN A 24 4.42 -6.00 -16.00
C ASN A 24 5.79 -5.69 -16.60
N GLU A 25 5.90 -4.57 -17.30
CA GLU A 25 7.11 -4.01 -17.91
C GLU A 25 8.18 -3.72 -16.85
N LEU A 26 7.75 -3.43 -15.62
CA LEU A 26 8.64 -3.19 -14.50
C LEU A 26 8.95 -4.48 -13.72
N LYS A 27 8.36 -5.64 -14.05
CA LYS A 27 8.57 -6.91 -13.34
C LYS A 27 9.55 -7.83 -14.07
N PRO A 28 10.46 -8.55 -13.37
CA PRO A 28 10.74 -8.47 -11.94
C PRO A 28 11.75 -7.35 -11.61
N GLY A 29 11.54 -6.70 -10.46
CA GLY A 29 12.51 -5.80 -9.86
C GLY A 29 12.44 -5.82 -8.33
N LYS A 30 13.21 -4.94 -7.70
CA LYS A 30 13.32 -4.83 -6.24
C LYS A 30 13.09 -3.39 -5.80
N LEU A 31 12.23 -3.22 -4.80
CA LEU A 31 12.08 -1.94 -4.11
C LEU A 31 13.26 -1.73 -3.17
N ARG A 32 13.80 -0.51 -3.15
CA ARG A 32 14.88 -0.08 -2.26
C ARG A 32 14.48 1.22 -1.60
N PHE A 33 14.88 1.35 -0.34
CA PHE A 33 14.68 2.54 0.46
C PHE A 33 15.92 2.72 1.32
N THR A 34 16.53 3.89 1.24
CA THR A 34 17.70 4.25 2.02
C THR A 34 17.27 5.08 3.23
N ILE A 35 17.74 4.70 4.42
CA ILE A 35 17.27 5.30 5.68
C ILE A 35 17.95 6.65 5.93
N ASP A 36 19.19 6.82 5.49
CA ASP A 36 19.97 8.02 5.80
C ASP A 36 19.49 9.27 5.04
N ASP A 37 19.01 9.09 3.81
CA ASP A 37 18.58 10.17 2.91
C ASP A 37 17.10 10.05 2.48
N PHE A 38 16.38 9.03 2.97
CA PHE A 38 14.96 8.78 2.71
C PHE A 38 14.63 8.63 1.22
N VAL A 39 15.54 8.06 0.44
CA VAL A 39 15.36 7.87 -1.00
C VAL A 39 14.74 6.52 -1.32
N PHE A 40 13.58 6.54 -1.98
CA PHE A 40 12.96 5.36 -2.57
C PHE A 40 13.36 5.22 -4.04
N TYR A 41 13.73 4.01 -4.45
CA TYR A 41 13.99 3.71 -5.86
C TYR A 41 13.71 2.24 -6.18
N TYR A 42 13.51 1.99 -7.47
CA TYR A 42 13.26 0.67 -8.03
C TYR A 42 14.46 0.20 -8.82
N HIS A 43 14.88 -1.02 -8.54
CA HIS A 43 15.98 -1.64 -9.24
C HIS A 43 15.44 -2.74 -10.15
N PHE A 44 15.47 -2.49 -11.46
CA PHE A 44 14.95 -3.37 -12.50
C PHE A 44 16.10 -4.04 -13.26
N GLN A 45 16.18 -5.39 -13.22
CA GLN A 45 17.05 -6.23 -14.07
C GLN A 45 18.44 -5.65 -14.44
N GLU A 46 19.27 -5.29 -13.44
CA GLU A 46 20.63 -4.73 -13.65
C GLU A 46 20.69 -3.40 -14.43
N LYS A 47 19.54 -2.75 -14.69
CA LYS A 47 19.45 -1.40 -15.27
C LYS A 47 19.59 -0.31 -14.20
N GLU A 48 19.61 0.93 -14.66
CA GLU A 48 19.65 2.13 -13.82
C GLU A 48 18.51 2.17 -12.80
N LYS A 49 18.75 2.88 -11.69
CA LYS A 49 17.77 3.11 -10.64
C LYS A 49 16.62 3.92 -11.24
N ILE A 50 15.41 3.39 -11.18
CA ILE A 50 14.20 4.11 -11.57
C ILE A 50 13.69 4.82 -10.31
N VAL A 51 13.64 6.15 -10.33
CA VAL A 51 13.04 6.90 -9.24
C VAL A 51 11.51 6.89 -9.37
N LEU A 52 10.81 7.12 -8.26
CA LEU A 52 9.34 7.06 -8.25
C LEU A 52 8.69 8.01 -9.27
N SER A 53 9.28 9.17 -9.52
CA SER A 53 8.80 10.15 -10.50
C SER A 53 8.87 9.67 -11.96
N GLU A 54 9.68 8.64 -12.23
CA GLU A 54 9.82 8.03 -13.55
C GLU A 54 8.87 6.84 -13.74
N MET A 55 8.21 6.38 -12.67
CA MET A 55 7.18 5.35 -12.78
C MET A 55 5.89 5.97 -13.28
N GLY A 56 5.45 5.54 -14.46
CA GLY A 56 4.13 5.85 -14.99
C GLY A 56 3.02 5.25 -14.13
N SER A 57 1.83 5.85 -14.21
CA SER A 57 0.57 5.46 -13.55
C SER A 57 0.47 5.64 -12.03
N GLY A 58 -0.73 6.08 -11.60
CA GLY A 58 -1.05 6.19 -10.17
C GLY A 58 -1.02 4.85 -9.45
N SER A 59 -1.22 3.72 -10.16
CA SER A 59 -1.27 2.39 -9.55
C SER A 59 0.12 1.91 -9.10
N ASN A 60 1.16 2.20 -9.89
CA ASN A 60 2.55 1.98 -9.49
C ASN A 60 2.91 2.82 -8.26
N TRP A 61 2.48 4.09 -8.24
CA TRP A 61 2.70 4.99 -7.10
C TRP A 61 2.06 4.46 -5.83
N LEU A 62 0.80 4.04 -5.90
CA LEU A 62 0.09 3.42 -4.78
C LEU A 62 0.83 2.16 -4.30
N ALA A 63 1.21 1.28 -5.22
CA ALA A 63 1.91 0.05 -4.88
C ALA A 63 3.25 0.32 -4.16
N CYS A 64 4.02 1.29 -4.64
CA CYS A 64 5.28 1.71 -4.02
C CYS A 64 5.07 2.26 -2.59
N HIS A 65 4.19 3.25 -2.43
CA HIS A 65 3.92 3.86 -1.13
C HIS A 65 3.33 2.87 -0.12
N LEU A 66 2.32 2.11 -0.53
CA LEU A 66 1.69 1.11 0.35
C LEU A 66 2.70 0.05 0.79
N SER A 67 3.58 -0.39 -0.13
CA SER A 67 4.65 -1.32 0.19
C SER A 67 5.65 -0.74 1.19
N LEU A 68 6.06 0.53 0.99
CA LEU A 68 6.98 1.22 1.89
C LEU A 68 6.39 1.38 3.29
N PHE A 69 5.17 1.91 3.41
CA PHE A 69 4.56 2.17 4.72
C PHE A 69 4.26 0.88 5.50
N LEU A 70 3.79 -0.18 4.83
CA LEU A 70 3.59 -1.48 5.49
C LEU A 70 4.93 -2.11 5.91
N ALA A 71 5.99 -1.95 5.12
CA ALA A 71 7.32 -2.44 5.48
C ALA A 71 7.93 -1.66 6.65
N LEU A 72 7.75 -0.33 6.70
CA LEU A 72 8.16 0.51 7.83
C LEU A 72 7.39 0.15 9.10
N LEU A 73 6.07 -0.06 8.99
CA LEU A 73 5.26 -0.53 10.12
C LEU A 73 5.77 -1.86 10.66
N HIS A 74 6.12 -2.80 9.77
CA HIS A 74 6.73 -4.07 10.16
C HIS A 74 8.07 -3.86 10.86
N LEU A 75 8.96 -3.05 10.29
CA LEU A 75 10.25 -2.75 10.90
C LEU A 75 10.07 -2.18 12.31
N ASN A 76 9.14 -1.23 12.49
CA ASN A 76 8.84 -0.64 13.79
C ASN A 76 8.31 -1.66 14.81
N CYS A 77 7.51 -2.65 14.38
CA CYS A 77 7.04 -3.73 15.26
C CYS A 77 8.16 -4.71 15.63
N LYS A 78 9.11 -4.93 14.72
CA LYS A 78 10.25 -5.83 14.92
C LYS A 78 11.30 -5.23 15.87
N GLU A 79 11.52 -3.92 15.78
CA GLU A 79 12.51 -3.21 16.58
C GLU A 79 12.00 -2.95 18.01
N LYS A 80 12.47 -3.74 18.98
CA LYS A 80 12.05 -3.67 20.39
C LYS A 80 12.29 -2.32 21.08
N THR A 81 13.21 -1.51 20.54
CA THR A 81 13.54 -0.17 21.07
C THR A 81 12.94 0.95 20.23
N SER A 82 12.05 0.64 19.28
CA SER A 82 11.38 1.65 18.47
C SER A 82 10.56 2.57 19.38
N SER A 83 10.76 3.88 19.21
CA SER A 83 9.92 4.91 19.85
C SER A 83 8.77 5.35 18.94
N ILE A 84 8.67 4.77 17.73
CA ILE A 84 7.63 5.11 16.76
C ILE A 84 6.39 4.26 17.07
N PRO A 85 5.23 4.88 17.34
CA PRO A 85 3.98 4.14 17.53
C PRO A 85 3.62 3.30 16.31
N THR A 86 3.14 2.09 16.56
CA THR A 86 2.81 1.11 15.52
C THR A 86 1.36 1.23 15.07
N PHE A 87 0.98 2.43 14.61
CA PHE A 87 -0.28 2.66 13.93
C PHE A 87 -0.06 3.36 12.57
N LEU A 88 -0.94 3.11 11.61
CA LEU A 88 -0.89 3.69 10.27
C LEU A 88 -2.28 4.17 9.86
N PHE A 89 -2.36 5.40 9.36
CA PHE A 89 -3.57 5.95 8.75
C PHE A 89 -3.41 5.98 7.23
N ILE A 90 -4.42 5.50 6.50
CA ILE A 90 -4.46 5.50 5.04
C ILE A 90 -5.76 6.17 4.61
N ASP A 91 -5.64 7.25 3.86
CA ASP A 91 -6.78 8.00 3.32
C ASP A 91 -6.99 7.65 1.84
N GLN A 92 -8.15 7.08 1.53
CA GLN A 92 -8.64 6.76 0.19
C GLN A 92 -7.61 6.07 -0.74
N PRO A 93 -7.07 4.90 -0.36
CA PRO A 93 -6.10 4.20 -1.21
C PRO A 93 -6.70 3.77 -2.56
N SER A 94 -8.02 3.65 -2.67
CA SER A 94 -8.71 3.32 -3.93
C SER A 94 -8.75 4.44 -4.96
N GLN A 95 -8.47 5.70 -4.58
CA GLN A 95 -8.70 6.89 -5.43
C GLN A 95 -8.05 6.76 -6.81
N VAL A 96 -6.89 6.12 -6.87
CA VAL A 96 -6.15 5.85 -8.11
C VAL A 96 -6.97 5.09 -9.15
N TYR A 97 -7.88 4.21 -8.72
CA TYR A 97 -8.76 3.43 -9.58
C TYR A 97 -10.09 4.13 -9.87
N PHE A 98 -10.38 5.24 -9.20
CA PHE A 98 -11.61 6.03 -9.35
C PHE A 98 -11.30 7.54 -9.42
N PRO A 99 -10.56 8.02 -10.43
CA PRO A 99 -10.20 9.42 -10.54
C PRO A 99 -11.46 10.30 -10.68
N THR A 100 -11.81 11.02 -9.61
CA THR A 100 -12.84 12.05 -9.62
C THR A 100 -12.32 13.32 -10.32
N ARG A 101 -12.43 13.40 -11.67
CA ARG A 101 -12.88 14.59 -12.45
C ARG A 101 -12.22 14.80 -13.83
N TYR A 102 -13.11 15.18 -14.77
CA TYR A 102 -12.98 15.92 -16.04
C TYR A 102 -12.62 15.16 -17.32
N GLY A 103 -13.67 14.68 -18.00
CA GLY A 103 -13.76 14.81 -19.47
C GLY A 103 -13.26 13.64 -20.32
N GLU A 104 -12.44 12.76 -19.77
CA GLU A 104 -11.97 11.58 -20.48
C GLU A 104 -12.39 10.34 -19.69
N LEU A 105 -13.50 9.74 -20.14
CA LEU A 105 -13.80 8.36 -19.78
C LEU A 105 -12.72 7.51 -20.45
N GLU A 106 -11.65 7.18 -19.72
CA GLU A 106 -10.94 5.93 -19.98
C GLU A 106 -11.97 4.81 -19.70
N ASP A 107 -12.68 4.46 -20.76
CA ASP A 107 -13.62 3.33 -20.87
C ASP A 107 -14.54 3.10 -19.65
N ASP A 108 -15.73 3.72 -19.67
CA ASP A 108 -16.81 3.50 -18.66
C ASP A 108 -17.47 2.10 -18.75
N SER A 109 -16.81 1.16 -19.42
CA SER A 109 -17.28 -0.21 -19.57
C SER A 109 -17.46 -0.86 -18.19
N GLN A 110 -18.40 -1.79 -18.13
CA GLN A 110 -18.62 -2.59 -16.92
C GLN A 110 -17.36 -3.40 -16.56
N GLU A 111 -16.58 -3.80 -17.56
CA GLU A 111 -15.35 -4.56 -17.38
C GLU A 111 -14.27 -3.76 -16.63
N THR A 112 -14.04 -2.50 -17.01
CA THR A 112 -13.13 -1.59 -16.30
C THR A 112 -13.54 -1.36 -14.85
N LYS A 113 -14.84 -1.15 -14.60
CA LYS A 113 -15.38 -0.99 -13.24
C LYS A 113 -15.14 -2.23 -12.39
N ASP A 114 -15.42 -3.42 -12.94
CA ASP A 114 -15.21 -4.68 -12.25
C ASP A 114 -13.71 -4.90 -11.94
N ASP A 115 -12.81 -4.55 -12.86
CA ASP A 115 -11.37 -4.62 -12.64
C ASP A 115 -10.89 -3.63 -11.56
N ASN A 116 -11.39 -2.41 -11.55
CA ASN A 116 -11.10 -1.43 -10.50
C ASN A 116 -11.55 -1.94 -9.11
N ILE A 117 -12.76 -2.52 -9.01
CA ILE A 117 -13.24 -3.14 -7.77
C ILE A 117 -12.33 -4.30 -7.33
N LYS A 118 -11.86 -5.14 -8.26
CA LYS A 118 -10.88 -6.20 -7.94
C LYS A 118 -9.61 -5.62 -7.34
N GLN A 119 -9.11 -4.51 -7.86
CA GLN A 119 -7.90 -3.86 -7.33
C GLN A 119 -8.12 -3.28 -5.94
N VAL A 120 -9.26 -2.64 -5.68
CA VAL A 120 -9.60 -2.20 -4.32
C VAL A 120 -9.63 -3.37 -3.36
N ARG A 121 -10.29 -4.47 -3.73
CA ARG A 121 -10.32 -5.64 -2.86
C ARG A 121 -8.93 -6.19 -2.57
N ASN A 122 -8.06 -6.15 -3.58
CA ASN A 122 -6.68 -6.59 -3.47
C ASN A 122 -5.87 -5.73 -2.48
N ILE A 123 -6.03 -4.40 -2.46
CA ILE A 123 -5.38 -3.52 -1.48
C ILE A 123 -5.68 -3.99 -0.05
N PHE A 124 -6.95 -4.17 0.29
CA PHE A 124 -7.36 -4.58 1.63
C PHE A 124 -6.84 -5.97 1.99
N ARG A 125 -6.90 -6.92 1.06
CA ARG A 125 -6.32 -8.26 1.26
C ARG A 125 -4.82 -8.20 1.55
N VAL A 126 -4.08 -7.34 0.84
CA VAL A 126 -2.64 -7.13 1.06
C VAL A 126 -2.38 -6.52 2.42
N ILE A 127 -3.17 -5.52 2.85
CA ILE A 127 -3.07 -4.93 4.20
C ILE A 127 -3.31 -5.99 5.29
N ILE A 128 -4.40 -6.77 5.17
CA ILE A 128 -4.74 -7.84 6.13
C ILE A 128 -3.62 -8.89 6.18
N LYS A 129 -3.07 -9.26 5.02
CA LYS A 129 -1.96 -10.21 4.96
C LYS A 129 -0.68 -9.65 5.59
N ALA A 130 -0.38 -8.37 5.40
CA ALA A 130 0.74 -7.71 6.06
C ALA A 130 0.57 -7.73 7.58
N LEU A 131 -0.62 -7.41 8.10
CA LEU A 131 -0.94 -7.49 9.52
C LEU A 131 -0.74 -8.91 10.09
N LYS A 132 -1.26 -9.93 9.43
CA LYS A 132 -1.09 -11.34 9.83
C LYS A 132 0.37 -11.77 9.84
N ASN A 133 1.17 -11.29 8.87
CA ASN A 133 2.60 -11.58 8.82
C ASN A 133 3.34 -10.90 9.99
N ILE A 134 3.02 -9.64 10.30
CA ILE A 134 3.60 -8.92 11.42
C ILE A 134 3.26 -9.61 12.74
N GLU A 135 1.99 -9.96 12.96
CA GLU A 135 1.56 -10.68 14.16
C GLU A 135 2.31 -11.99 14.34
N LYS A 136 2.46 -12.77 13.26
CA LYS A 136 3.20 -14.03 13.28
C LYS A 136 4.69 -13.85 13.55
N GLU A 137 5.34 -12.87 12.94
CA GLU A 137 6.79 -12.66 13.03
C GLU A 137 7.22 -11.92 14.31
N CYS A 138 6.39 -10.99 14.78
CA CYS A 138 6.72 -10.09 15.88
C CYS A 138 5.96 -10.41 17.18
N GLY A 139 4.89 -11.21 17.12
CA GLY A 139 4.03 -11.48 18.27
C GLY A 139 3.17 -10.29 18.69
N PHE A 140 3.00 -9.31 17.79
CA PHE A 140 2.29 -8.06 18.04
C PHE A 140 1.48 -7.67 16.81
N LEU A 141 0.22 -7.27 17.00
CA LEU A 141 -0.68 -6.85 15.93
C LEU A 141 -0.81 -5.31 15.92
N PRO A 142 -0.19 -4.61 14.96
CA PRO A 142 -0.33 -3.15 14.86
C PRO A 142 -1.71 -2.74 14.35
N GLN A 143 -2.04 -1.45 14.52
CA GLN A 143 -3.31 -0.90 14.05
C GLN A 143 -3.15 -0.20 12.69
N ILE A 144 -4.06 -0.49 11.75
CA ILE A 144 -4.17 0.27 10.51
C ILE A 144 -5.61 0.80 10.42
N VAL A 145 -5.74 2.11 10.25
CA VAL A 145 -7.02 2.79 10.03
C VAL A 145 -7.08 3.22 8.58
N VAL A 146 -8.10 2.75 7.87
CA VAL A 146 -8.31 3.08 6.44
C VAL A 146 -9.62 3.84 6.32
N MET A 147 -9.56 5.02 5.69
CA MET A 147 -10.75 5.77 5.27
C MET A 147 -11.00 5.46 3.79
N GLU A 148 -12.21 5.01 3.46
CA GLU A 148 -12.52 4.50 2.13
C GLU A 148 -14.01 4.68 1.82
N HIS A 149 -14.33 4.86 0.53
CA HIS A 149 -15.70 4.90 0.02
C HIS A 149 -16.19 3.54 -0.49
N ALA A 150 -15.28 2.68 -0.95
CA ALA A 150 -15.60 1.31 -1.30
C ALA A 150 -16.16 0.53 -0.08
N ASP A 151 -17.40 0.06 -0.21
CA ASP A 151 -18.12 -0.71 0.82
C ASP A 151 -18.45 -2.10 0.27
N GLU A 152 -17.44 -2.96 0.27
CA GLU A 152 -17.55 -4.34 -0.21
C GLU A 152 -17.89 -5.29 0.95
N GLU A 153 -18.74 -6.29 0.72
CA GLU A 153 -19.19 -7.24 1.76
C GLU A 153 -18.02 -7.96 2.44
N GLU A 154 -16.91 -8.21 1.72
CA GLU A 154 -15.69 -8.83 2.27
C GLU A 154 -15.06 -8.02 3.42
N PHE A 155 -15.30 -6.70 3.48
CA PHE A 155 -14.69 -5.83 4.48
C PHE A 155 -15.60 -5.52 5.66
N LYS A 156 -16.84 -6.03 5.65
CA LYS A 156 -17.89 -5.68 6.62
C LYS A 156 -17.46 -5.84 8.07
N ASP A 157 -16.71 -6.89 8.40
CA ASP A 157 -16.23 -7.16 9.77
C ASP A 157 -15.19 -6.12 10.25
N TYR A 158 -14.55 -5.42 9.32
CA TYR A 158 -13.56 -4.38 9.60
C TYR A 158 -14.17 -2.96 9.62
N VAL A 159 -15.39 -2.78 9.12
CA VAL A 159 -16.06 -1.46 9.10
C VAL A 159 -16.44 -1.05 10.52
N LYS A 160 -15.87 0.07 10.99
CA LYS A 160 -16.18 0.64 12.32
C LYS A 160 -17.23 1.74 12.28
N ALA A 161 -17.28 2.51 11.21
CA ALA A 161 -18.24 3.58 11.02
C ALA A 161 -18.54 3.74 9.52
N ARG A 162 -19.76 4.19 9.21
CA ARG A 162 -20.16 4.65 7.89
C ARG A 162 -20.65 6.08 8.03
N TRP A 163 -19.87 7.04 7.51
CA TRP A 163 -20.26 8.43 7.50
C TRP A 163 -21.08 8.73 6.25
N THR A 164 -22.32 9.19 6.42
CA THR A 164 -23.22 9.58 5.34
C THR A 164 -23.53 11.07 5.43
N LYS A 165 -24.07 11.67 4.36
CA LYS A 165 -24.41 13.11 4.35
C LYS A 165 -25.36 13.51 5.49
N ASP A 166 -26.31 12.63 5.79
CA ASP A 166 -27.35 12.82 6.81
C ASP A 166 -27.05 12.07 8.12
N GLY A 167 -25.88 11.43 8.21
CA GLY A 167 -25.47 10.60 9.35
C GLY A 167 -24.51 11.31 10.31
N GLU A 168 -24.01 10.54 11.27
CA GLU A 168 -22.89 10.98 12.10
C GLU A 168 -21.70 11.33 11.21
N LYS A 169 -20.98 12.38 11.60
CA LYS A 169 -19.77 12.84 10.91
C LYS A 169 -18.56 12.51 11.77
N LEU A 170 -17.41 12.36 11.13
CA LEU A 170 -16.14 12.40 11.85
C LEU A 170 -15.98 13.83 12.39
N ILE A 171 -16.00 13.98 13.72
CA ILE A 171 -15.87 15.26 14.43
C ILE A 171 -14.43 15.42 14.91
#